data_AF-A0AB35X211-F1
#
_entry.id   AF-A0AB35X211-F1
#
_cell.length_a   1.000
_cell.length_b   1.000
_cell.length_c   1.000
_cell.angle_alpha   90.00
_cell.angle_beta   90.00
_cell.angle_gamma   90.00
#
_symmetry.space_group_name_H-M   'P 1'
#
loop_
_entity.id
_entity.type
_entity.pdbx_description
1 polymer ?
#
loop_
_entity_poly.entity_id
_entity_poly.type
_entity_poly.pdbx_seq_one_letter_code
_entity_poly.pdbx_strand_id
1 'polypeptide(L)'
;MNRRSFLSMLLYFAAIRSTKSAVMSLGPMTPQGQPMKAYVAHPTHVTQSCPFWCWAASIAMIFEAHGHSIDQSEIVRSSFNSNIAFCTKGNTSTIGNDLSKPWVDSQGVSFQSQVVAAYDIFNNILAINNNIIINELANDRPLLYANRSHAMVVVSVDYFMTPMGPDVRAVGVLDPWPESPKYHLLNVQEMRPAHMGGDMTFLAAVQTT
;
A
#
# COMPACT_ATOMS: atom_id res chain seq x y z
N MET A 1 -31.39 -30.25 42.99
CA MET A 1 -32.37 -29.75 42.00
C MET A 1 -31.68 -28.77 41.06
N ASN A 2 -32.16 -28.73 39.81
CA ASN A 2 -31.44 -28.36 38.59
C ASN A 2 -31.27 -26.85 38.33
N ARG A 3 -30.12 -26.53 37.70
CA ARG A 3 -29.87 -25.67 36.52
C ARG A 3 -30.83 -24.50 36.23
N ARG A 4 -30.25 -23.31 35.98
CA ARG A 4 -30.22 -22.68 34.64
C ARG A 4 -29.40 -21.38 34.64
N SER A 5 -28.19 -21.46 34.06
CA SER A 5 -27.41 -20.33 33.56
C SER A 5 -28.08 -19.75 32.32
N PHE A 6 -28.22 -18.43 32.25
CA PHE A 6 -28.58 -17.71 31.02
C PHE A 6 -27.29 -17.32 30.29
N LEU A 7 -26.98 -18.03 29.20
CA LEU A 7 -26.01 -17.59 28.20
C LEU A 7 -26.72 -16.59 27.27
N SER A 8 -26.28 -15.33 27.28
CA SER A 8 -26.62 -14.36 26.24
C SER A 8 -25.65 -14.53 25.08
N MET A 9 -26.12 -15.14 24.00
CA MET A 9 -25.36 -15.32 22.77
C MET A 9 -25.57 -14.08 21.90
N LEU A 10 -24.63 -13.14 21.96
CA LEU A 10 -24.55 -12.01 21.04
C LEU A 10 -24.04 -12.52 19.69
N LEU A 11 -24.95 -12.62 18.72
CA LEU A 11 -24.62 -12.86 17.31
C LEU A 11 -24.01 -11.59 16.72
N TYR A 12 -22.69 -11.54 16.63
CA TYR A 12 -22.00 -10.59 15.76
C TYR A 12 -22.23 -11.01 14.31
N PHE A 13 -23.17 -10.35 13.63
CA PHE A 13 -23.24 -10.38 12.17
C PHE A 13 -22.11 -9.51 11.63
N ALA A 14 -20.99 -10.12 11.25
CA ALA A 14 -20.02 -9.48 10.38
C ALA A 14 -20.70 -9.26 9.02
N ALA A 15 -20.99 -8.00 8.68
CA ALA A 15 -21.50 -7.65 7.36
C ALA A 15 -20.41 -7.96 6.33
N ILE A 16 -20.61 -9.01 5.53
CA ILE A 16 -19.77 -9.31 4.37
C ILE A 16 -20.05 -8.20 3.35
N ARG A 17 -19.23 -7.15 3.33
CA ARG A 17 -19.23 -6.19 2.23
C ARG A 17 -18.76 -6.94 0.99
N SER A 18 -19.70 -7.20 0.07
CA SER A 18 -19.38 -7.59 -1.30
C SER A 18 -18.65 -6.44 -1.97
N THR A 19 -17.33 -6.39 -1.83
CA THR A 19 -16.50 -5.48 -2.60
C THR A 19 -16.58 -5.93 -4.06
N LYS A 20 -17.15 -5.10 -4.93
CA LYS A 20 -16.98 -5.31 -6.37
C LYS A 20 -15.49 -5.31 -6.62
N SER A 21 -14.97 -6.40 -7.16
CA SER A 21 -13.57 -6.51 -7.56
C SER A 21 -13.22 -5.33 -8.45
N ALA A 22 -12.24 -4.52 -8.04
CA ALA A 22 -11.85 -3.29 -8.72
C ALA A 22 -10.92 -3.60 -9.90
N VAL A 23 -11.42 -4.49 -10.77
CA VAL A 23 -10.79 -4.90 -12.03
C VAL A 23 -11.77 -4.61 -13.15
N MET A 24 -11.30 -3.93 -14.19
CA MET A 24 -12.09 -3.62 -15.38
C MET A 24 -11.37 -4.05 -16.65
N SER A 25 -12.14 -4.52 -17.63
CA SER A 25 -11.65 -4.66 -19.00
C SER A 25 -11.57 -3.28 -19.66
N LEU A 26 -10.46 -3.00 -20.34
CA LEU A 26 -10.24 -1.74 -21.07
C LEU A 26 -10.62 -1.85 -22.56
N GLY A 27 -11.00 -3.04 -23.04
CA GLY A 27 -11.28 -3.26 -24.46
C GLY A 27 -11.50 -4.73 -24.83
N PRO A 28 -11.56 -5.09 -26.12
CA PRO A 28 -11.60 -6.47 -26.56
C PRO A 28 -10.24 -7.17 -26.40
N MET A 29 -10.23 -8.50 -26.48
CA MET A 29 -9.01 -9.31 -26.54
C MET A 29 -8.16 -8.89 -27.75
N THR A 30 -6.86 -8.69 -27.54
CA THR A 30 -5.89 -8.39 -28.60
C THR A 30 -4.89 -9.54 -28.76
N PRO A 31 -4.04 -9.53 -29.81
CA PRO A 31 -2.94 -10.50 -29.93
C PRO A 31 -1.98 -10.48 -28.74
N GLN A 32 -1.86 -9.36 -28.02
CA GLN A 32 -1.03 -9.21 -26.83
C GLN A 32 -1.69 -9.75 -25.56
N GLY A 33 -3.02 -9.91 -25.55
CA GLY A 33 -3.79 -10.34 -24.40
C GLY A 33 -5.07 -9.51 -24.20
N GLN A 34 -5.75 -9.73 -23.10
CA GLN A 34 -6.90 -8.93 -22.72
C GLN A 34 -6.41 -7.67 -21.99
N PRO A 35 -6.66 -6.44 -22.49
CA PRO A 35 -6.28 -5.22 -21.79
C PRO A 35 -7.18 -5.02 -20.57
N MET A 36 -6.58 -4.85 -19.40
CA MET A 36 -7.23 -4.80 -18.11
C MET A 36 -6.67 -3.66 -17.26
N LYS A 37 -7.45 -3.20 -16.28
CA LYS A 37 -7.01 -2.29 -15.22
C LYS A 37 -7.42 -2.84 -13.88
N ALA A 38 -6.49 -2.88 -12.93
CA ALA A 38 -6.78 -3.08 -11.51
C ALA A 38 -6.49 -1.77 -10.77
N TYR A 39 -7.35 -1.40 -9.82
CA TYR A 39 -7.25 -0.11 -9.13
C TYR A 39 -7.86 -0.16 -7.75
N VAL A 40 -7.43 0.72 -6.85
CA VAL A 40 -8.09 0.98 -5.56
C VAL A 40 -9.33 1.81 -5.84
N ALA A 41 -10.50 1.33 -5.42
CA ALA A 41 -11.79 1.99 -5.64
C ALA A 41 -11.97 3.22 -4.75
N HIS A 42 -11.40 3.20 -3.54
CA HIS A 42 -11.47 4.30 -2.57
C HIS A 42 -10.07 4.77 -2.17
N PRO A 43 -9.31 5.37 -3.11
CA PRO A 43 -7.95 5.79 -2.81
C PRO A 43 -7.98 7.01 -1.88
N THR A 44 -7.20 6.96 -0.80
CA THR A 44 -7.01 8.11 0.10
C THR A 44 -5.66 8.78 -0.14
N HIS A 45 -5.66 10.11 -0.14
CA HIS A 45 -4.46 10.92 -0.37
C HIS A 45 -4.07 11.71 0.88
N VAL A 46 -2.79 11.66 1.24
CA VAL A 46 -2.20 12.45 2.33
C VAL A 46 -1.01 13.22 1.78
N THR A 47 -1.01 14.54 1.95
CA THR A 47 0.12 15.42 1.58
C THR A 47 1.19 15.37 2.67
N GLN A 48 2.46 15.25 2.29
CA GLN A 48 3.56 15.27 3.25
C GLN A 48 3.66 16.62 3.97
N SER A 49 3.81 16.59 5.29
CA SER A 49 3.92 17.79 6.12
C SER A 49 5.36 18.33 6.22
N CYS A 50 6.35 17.56 5.77
CA CYS A 50 7.75 17.97 5.75
C CYS A 50 8.45 17.51 4.46
N PRO A 51 9.44 18.25 3.91
CA PRO A 51 10.13 17.88 2.66
C PRO A 51 10.79 16.49 2.66
N PHE A 52 11.12 15.92 3.82
CA PHE A 52 11.75 14.60 3.91
C PHE A 52 10.80 13.47 4.35
N TRP A 53 9.51 13.75 4.48
CA TRP A 53 8.51 12.81 5.02
C TRP A 53 7.61 12.17 3.96
N CYS A 54 8.03 12.10 2.70
CA CYS A 54 7.29 11.36 1.67
C CYS A 54 7.04 9.89 2.08
N TRP A 55 7.99 9.27 2.78
CA TRP A 55 7.87 7.93 3.34
C TRP A 55 6.79 7.84 4.44
N ALA A 56 6.80 8.77 5.39
CA ALA A 56 5.82 8.78 6.49
C ALA A 56 4.41 9.12 5.97
N ALA A 57 4.29 10.05 5.02
CA ALA A 57 3.03 10.35 4.35
C ALA A 57 2.49 9.16 3.57
N SER A 58 3.36 8.39 2.90
CA SER A 58 2.97 7.17 2.19
C SER A 58 2.49 6.08 3.15
N ILE A 59 3.15 5.89 4.30
CA ILE A 59 2.67 4.97 5.35
C ILE A 59 1.31 5.43 5.89
N ALA A 60 1.13 6.72 6.15
CA ALA A 60 -0.16 7.26 6.59
C ALA A 60 -1.27 7.00 5.55
N MET A 61 -0.99 7.16 4.25
CA MET A 61 -1.94 6.81 3.18
C MET A 61 -2.31 5.33 3.19
N ILE A 62 -1.34 4.43 3.40
CA ILE A 62 -1.62 2.99 3.52
C ILE A 62 -2.54 2.73 4.71
N PHE A 63 -2.19 3.21 5.90
CA PHE A 63 -3.00 2.97 7.10
C PHE A 63 -4.40 3.56 6.98
N GLU A 64 -4.53 4.76 6.41
CA GLU A 64 -5.82 5.39 6.14
C GLU A 64 -6.69 4.56 5.17
N ALA A 65 -6.10 3.97 4.12
CA ALA A 65 -6.80 3.06 3.22
C ALA A 65 -7.29 1.78 3.94
N HIS A 66 -6.62 1.38 5.01
CA HIS A 66 -7.02 0.31 5.91
C HIS A 66 -7.98 0.75 7.04
N GLY A 67 -8.39 2.02 7.06
CA GLY A 67 -9.31 2.59 8.06
C GLY A 67 -8.64 3.09 9.34
N HIS A 68 -7.32 3.24 9.36
CA HIS A 68 -6.52 3.69 10.50
C HIS A 68 -5.81 5.00 10.21
N SER A 69 -6.40 6.12 10.61
CA SER A 69 -5.80 7.43 10.38
C SER A 69 -4.68 7.71 11.39
N ILE A 70 -3.47 7.99 10.92
CA ILE A 70 -2.31 8.32 11.78
C ILE A 70 -1.61 9.60 11.32
N ASP A 71 -1.13 10.38 12.29
CA ASP A 71 -0.31 11.55 12.01
C ASP A 71 1.09 11.15 11.53
N GLN A 72 1.59 11.81 10.49
CA GLN A 72 2.96 11.62 10.00
C GLN A 72 4.00 11.86 11.10
N SER A 73 3.75 12.83 11.98
CA SER A 73 4.64 13.12 13.10
C SER A 73 4.75 11.94 14.06
N GLU A 74 3.67 11.17 14.24
CA GLU A 74 3.67 10.00 15.10
C GLU A 74 4.42 8.84 14.47
N ILE A 75 4.26 8.65 13.16
CA ILE A 75 5.08 7.69 12.41
C ILE A 75 6.56 8.02 12.63
N VAL A 76 6.97 9.27 12.41
CA VAL A 76 8.37 9.71 12.54
C VAL A 76 8.91 9.54 13.96
N ARG A 77 8.16 9.92 14.99
CA ARG A 77 8.55 9.70 16.40
C ARG A 77 8.80 8.22 16.68
N SER A 78 7.87 7.37 16.23
CA SER A 78 7.92 5.92 16.40
C SER A 78 9.10 5.28 15.65
N SER A 79 9.43 5.73 14.44
CA SER A 79 10.54 5.20 13.64
C SER A 79 11.91 5.43 14.28
N PHE A 80 12.07 6.54 15.00
CA PHE A 80 13.36 6.97 15.55
C PHE A 80 13.41 6.91 17.09
N ASN A 81 12.39 6.33 17.73
CA ASN A 81 12.25 6.26 19.19
C ASN A 81 12.50 7.64 19.85
N SER A 82 11.83 8.66 19.33
CA SER A 82 12.04 10.06 19.68
C SER A 82 10.73 10.71 20.11
N ASN A 83 10.77 11.59 21.12
CA ASN A 83 9.62 12.39 21.51
C ASN A 83 9.34 13.56 20.55
N ILE A 84 10.29 13.85 19.65
CA ILE A 84 10.21 14.93 18.67
C ILE A 84 10.21 14.33 17.27
N ALA A 85 9.29 14.79 16.42
CA ALA A 85 9.30 14.48 15.01
C ALA A 85 10.23 15.45 14.27
N PHE A 86 11.40 14.98 13.85
CA PHE A 86 12.36 15.77 13.09
C PHE A 86 12.22 15.52 11.59
N CYS A 87 12.45 16.54 10.78
CA CYS A 87 12.36 16.43 9.32
C CYS A 87 13.55 15.63 8.77
N THR A 88 13.39 14.31 8.69
CA THR A 88 14.44 13.39 8.26
C THR A 88 13.96 12.43 7.20
N LYS A 89 14.91 11.91 6.43
CA LYS A 89 14.70 10.85 5.45
C LYS A 89 14.55 9.51 6.16
N GLY A 90 13.63 8.69 5.68
CA GLY A 90 13.58 7.25 5.97
C GLY A 90 14.30 6.47 4.86
N ASN A 91 14.75 5.27 5.17
CA ASN A 91 15.23 4.30 4.18
C ASN A 91 14.26 3.10 4.07
N THR A 92 14.52 2.16 3.17
CA THR A 92 13.61 1.01 2.95
C THR A 92 13.46 0.13 4.19
N SER A 93 14.53 -0.04 4.99
CA SER A 93 14.45 -0.75 6.28
C SER A 93 13.57 -0.01 7.30
N THR A 94 13.64 1.33 7.38
CA THR A 94 12.72 2.12 8.21
C THR A 94 11.28 1.90 7.79
N ILE A 95 11.00 2.03 6.50
CA ILE A 95 9.66 1.83 5.91
C ILE A 95 9.15 0.42 6.22
N GLY A 96 9.95 -0.61 5.93
CA GLY A 96 9.55 -2.00 6.16
C GLY A 96 9.27 -2.31 7.64
N ASN A 97 10.09 -1.77 8.56
CA ASN A 97 9.88 -1.92 10.00
C ASN A 97 8.59 -1.23 10.47
N ASP A 98 8.33 -0.02 9.97
CA ASP A 98 7.11 0.72 10.32
C ASP A 98 5.85 0.06 9.78
N LEU A 99 5.92 -0.59 8.62
CA LEU A 99 4.82 -1.38 8.06
C LEU A 99 4.65 -2.76 8.72
N SER A 100 5.53 -3.16 9.65
CA SER A 100 5.58 -4.52 10.23
C SER A 100 5.53 -4.54 11.76
N LYS A 101 4.87 -3.56 12.38
CA LYS A 101 4.80 -3.40 13.84
C LYS A 101 3.39 -2.97 14.31
N PRO A 102 3.09 -3.07 15.61
CA PRO A 102 1.83 -2.56 16.15
C PRO A 102 1.81 -1.03 16.16
N TRP A 103 0.59 -0.49 16.03
CA TRP A 103 0.30 0.94 16.03
C TRP A 103 -0.95 1.25 16.84
N VAL A 104 -1.12 2.52 17.19
CA VAL A 104 -2.35 3.09 17.70
C VAL A 104 -2.71 4.26 16.78
N ASP A 105 -3.91 4.24 16.22
CA ASP A 105 -4.36 5.31 15.35
C ASP A 105 -4.83 6.55 16.13
N SER A 106 -5.18 7.61 15.41
CA SER A 106 -5.64 8.89 15.97
C SER A 106 -6.96 8.79 16.74
N GLN A 107 -7.71 7.69 16.58
CA GLN A 107 -8.94 7.41 17.34
C GLN A 107 -8.66 6.56 18.59
N GLY A 108 -7.39 6.20 18.85
CA GLY A 108 -6.99 5.35 19.96
C GLY A 108 -7.21 3.86 19.70
N VAL A 109 -7.51 3.45 18.45
CA VAL A 109 -7.67 2.03 18.10
C VAL A 109 -6.30 1.43 17.83
N SER A 110 -5.98 0.36 18.56
CA SER A 110 -4.77 -0.42 18.29
C SER A 110 -4.98 -1.33 17.08
N PHE A 111 -3.96 -1.45 16.23
CA PHE A 111 -3.94 -2.37 15.10
C PHE A 111 -2.53 -2.91 14.88
N GLN A 112 -2.44 -4.08 14.27
CA GLN A 112 -1.17 -4.65 13.82
C GLN A 112 -1.02 -4.40 12.32
N SER A 113 0.09 -3.78 11.89
CA SER A 113 0.46 -3.71 10.47
C SER A 113 1.44 -4.82 10.12
N GLN A 114 1.30 -5.43 8.94
CA GLN A 114 2.22 -6.44 8.44
C GLN A 114 2.48 -6.31 6.94
N VAL A 115 3.76 -6.33 6.56
CA VAL A 115 4.16 -6.56 5.17
C VAL A 115 3.93 -8.04 4.82
N VAL A 116 3.05 -8.30 3.86
CA VAL A 116 2.69 -9.68 3.44
C VAL A 116 3.43 -10.14 2.19
N ALA A 117 3.89 -9.18 1.38
CA ALA A 117 4.72 -9.40 0.20
C ALA A 117 5.51 -8.13 -0.09
N ALA A 118 6.77 -8.26 -0.48
CA ALA A 118 7.59 -7.10 -0.81
C ALA A 118 8.67 -7.37 -1.85
N TYR A 119 9.06 -6.30 -2.52
CA TYR A 119 10.35 -6.11 -3.15
C TYR A 119 11.11 -5.10 -2.28
N ASP A 120 12.29 -5.48 -1.79
CA ASP A 120 13.22 -4.59 -1.09
C ASP A 120 14.64 -5.04 -1.40
N ILE A 121 15.28 -4.32 -2.32
CA ILE A 121 16.60 -4.73 -2.81
C ILE A 121 17.70 -4.60 -1.77
N PHE A 122 17.56 -3.65 -0.83
CA PHE A 122 18.59 -3.42 0.19
C PHE A 122 18.54 -4.46 1.31
N ASN A 123 17.41 -5.17 1.43
CA ASN A 123 17.23 -6.28 2.37
C ASN A 123 17.15 -7.65 1.67
N ASN A 124 17.50 -7.75 0.39
CA ASN A 124 17.47 -8.97 -0.43
C ASN A 124 16.09 -9.67 -0.50
N ILE A 125 15.00 -8.89 -0.53
CA ILE A 125 13.63 -9.40 -0.59
C ILE A 125 13.09 -9.25 -2.02
N LEU A 126 12.67 -10.36 -2.63
CA LEU A 126 12.10 -10.43 -4.00
C LEU A 126 10.76 -11.20 -3.99
N ALA A 127 9.94 -10.98 -2.97
CA ALA A 127 8.75 -11.76 -2.65
C ALA A 127 7.43 -11.10 -3.09
N ILE A 128 7.44 -10.34 -4.18
CA ILE A 128 6.23 -9.74 -4.77
C ILE A 128 6.26 -9.89 -6.30
N ASN A 129 5.09 -10.08 -6.91
CA ASN A 129 4.93 -10.22 -8.35
C ASN A 129 3.63 -9.56 -8.84
N ASN A 130 3.44 -9.51 -10.16
CA ASN A 130 2.30 -8.83 -10.77
C ASN A 130 0.92 -9.39 -10.34
N ASN A 131 0.82 -10.70 -10.09
CA ASN A 131 -0.42 -11.30 -9.61
C ASN A 131 -0.79 -10.78 -8.21
N ILE A 132 0.19 -10.68 -7.32
CA ILE A 132 -0.01 -10.11 -5.98
C ILE A 132 -0.42 -8.66 -6.10
N ILE A 133 0.31 -7.85 -6.87
CA ILE A 133 0.00 -6.41 -7.07
C ILE A 133 -1.44 -6.22 -7.54
N ILE A 134 -1.85 -6.95 -8.58
CA ILE A 134 -3.22 -6.86 -9.12
C ILE A 134 -4.25 -7.29 -8.08
N ASN A 135 -4.00 -8.38 -7.35
CA ASN A 135 -4.91 -8.86 -6.33
C ASN A 135 -5.08 -7.86 -5.18
N GLU A 136 -4.01 -7.23 -4.72
CA GLU A 136 -4.08 -6.19 -3.68
C GLU A 136 -4.96 -5.01 -4.15
N LEU A 137 -4.66 -4.47 -5.33
CA LEU A 137 -5.41 -3.33 -5.88
C LEU A 137 -6.89 -3.68 -6.10
N ALA A 138 -7.17 -4.86 -6.67
CA ALA A 138 -8.53 -5.35 -6.90
C ALA A 138 -9.37 -5.47 -5.63
N ASN A 139 -8.71 -5.59 -4.47
CA ASN A 139 -9.35 -5.68 -3.16
C ASN A 139 -9.21 -4.38 -2.34
N ASP A 140 -9.01 -3.24 -3.00
CA ASP A 140 -8.94 -1.92 -2.36
C ASP A 140 -7.74 -1.77 -1.41
N ARG A 141 -6.66 -2.54 -1.62
CA ARG A 141 -5.43 -2.49 -0.83
C ARG A 141 -4.31 -1.85 -1.67
N PRO A 142 -4.00 -0.56 -1.45
CA PRO A 142 -2.88 0.09 -2.12
C PRO A 142 -1.53 -0.49 -1.69
N LEU A 143 -0.49 -0.28 -2.49
CA LEU A 143 0.86 -0.73 -2.18
C LEU A 143 1.80 0.44 -1.91
N LEU A 144 2.66 0.32 -0.91
CA LEU A 144 3.69 1.33 -0.68
C LEU A 144 4.83 1.13 -1.69
N TYR A 145 5.21 2.19 -2.38
CA TYR A 145 6.27 2.20 -3.39
C TYR A 145 7.37 3.19 -2.99
N ALA A 146 8.62 2.85 -3.24
CA ALA A 146 9.70 3.82 -3.22
C ALA A 146 10.70 3.59 -4.36
N ASN A 147 11.25 4.69 -4.86
CA ASN A 147 12.43 4.73 -5.70
C ASN A 147 13.65 5.19 -4.88
N ARG A 148 14.72 5.63 -5.54
CA ARG A 148 15.96 6.07 -4.85
C ARG A 148 15.80 7.34 -4.01
N SER A 149 14.77 8.15 -4.24
CA SER A 149 14.64 9.48 -3.62
C SER A 149 13.25 9.80 -3.07
N HIS A 150 12.22 9.03 -3.43
CA HIS A 150 10.84 9.36 -3.15
C HIS A 150 10.00 8.12 -2.84
N ALA A 151 9.01 8.30 -1.97
CA ALA A 151 8.03 7.28 -1.63
C ALA A 151 6.63 7.77 -2.00
N MET A 152 5.85 6.87 -2.60
CA MET A 152 4.52 7.10 -3.14
C MET A 152 3.65 5.86 -2.87
N VAL A 153 2.38 5.91 -3.28
CA VAL A 153 1.44 4.80 -3.08
C VAL A 153 0.86 4.35 -4.41
N VAL A 154 1.06 3.09 -4.78
CA VAL A 154 0.46 2.50 -5.99
C VAL A 154 -1.02 2.27 -5.75
N VAL A 155 -1.83 2.84 -6.65
CA VAL A 155 -3.30 2.75 -6.59
C VAL A 155 -3.92 2.21 -7.88
N SER A 156 -3.14 2.03 -8.94
CA SER A 156 -3.65 1.41 -10.17
C SER A 156 -2.54 0.78 -11.00
N VAL A 157 -2.90 -0.25 -11.76
CA VAL A 157 -2.08 -0.80 -12.83
C VAL A 157 -2.94 -1.06 -14.07
N ASP A 158 -2.40 -0.71 -15.23
CA ASP A 158 -2.93 -1.15 -16.52
C ASP A 158 -2.04 -2.28 -17.02
N TYR A 159 -2.64 -3.37 -17.48
CA TYR A 159 -1.91 -4.58 -17.84
C TYR A 159 -2.60 -5.36 -18.95
N PHE A 160 -1.85 -6.20 -19.65
CA PHE A 160 -2.42 -7.26 -20.47
C PHE A 160 -2.51 -8.53 -19.65
N MET A 161 -3.70 -9.12 -19.58
CA MET A 161 -3.83 -10.50 -19.13
C MET A 161 -3.41 -11.42 -20.28
N THR A 162 -2.27 -12.09 -20.11
CA THR A 162 -1.69 -13.00 -21.11
C THR A 162 -1.74 -14.45 -20.60
N PRO A 163 -1.53 -15.46 -21.47
CA PRO A 163 -1.42 -16.86 -21.02
C PRO A 163 -0.26 -17.13 -20.04
N MET A 164 0.78 -16.28 -20.03
CA MET A 164 1.92 -16.39 -19.10
C MET A 164 1.69 -15.62 -17.79
N GLY A 165 0.56 -14.92 -17.67
CA GLY A 165 0.20 -14.07 -16.53
C GLY A 165 0.09 -12.59 -16.90
N PRO A 166 -0.15 -11.74 -15.89
CA PRO A 166 -0.32 -10.31 -16.10
C PRO A 166 0.98 -9.60 -16.49
N ASP A 167 0.91 -8.85 -17.57
CA ASP A 167 2.00 -8.05 -18.10
C ASP A 167 1.69 -6.55 -17.92
N VAL A 168 2.25 -5.97 -16.86
CA VAL A 168 1.98 -4.59 -16.42
C VAL A 168 2.61 -3.59 -17.38
N ARG A 169 1.80 -2.64 -17.86
CA ARG A 169 2.18 -1.64 -18.86
C ARG A 169 2.17 -0.21 -18.35
N ALA A 170 1.37 0.09 -17.34
CA ALA A 170 1.39 1.37 -16.65
C ALA A 170 1.08 1.18 -15.17
N VAL A 171 1.68 2.01 -14.33
CA VAL A 171 1.45 2.03 -12.88
C VAL A 171 1.07 3.45 -12.50
N GLY A 172 -0.11 3.62 -11.90
CA GLY A 172 -0.57 4.89 -11.38
C GLY A 172 -0.39 4.97 -9.87
N VAL A 173 0.17 6.08 -9.41
CA VAL A 173 0.51 6.32 -8.01
C VAL A 173 -0.19 7.57 -7.48
N LEU A 174 -0.36 7.60 -6.16
CA LEU A 174 -0.61 8.80 -5.40
C LEU A 174 0.71 9.35 -4.85
N ASP A 175 0.96 10.63 -5.12
CA ASP A 175 2.17 11.33 -4.72
C ASP A 175 1.91 12.25 -3.51
N PRO A 176 2.60 12.06 -2.38
CA PRO A 176 2.43 12.92 -1.21
C PRO A 176 3.08 14.32 -1.37
N TRP A 177 3.90 14.56 -2.40
CA TRP A 177 4.60 15.83 -2.58
C TRP A 177 3.61 16.98 -2.84
N PRO A 178 3.69 18.13 -2.12
CA PRO A 178 2.63 19.15 -2.17
C PRO A 178 2.46 19.81 -3.54
N GLU A 179 3.53 19.90 -4.33
CA GLU A 179 3.54 20.56 -5.63
C GLU A 179 3.35 19.58 -6.81
N SER A 180 3.33 18.28 -6.53
CA SER A 180 3.13 17.25 -7.56
C SER A 180 1.64 17.06 -7.83
N PRO A 181 1.23 16.69 -9.06
CA PRO A 181 -0.11 16.16 -9.29
C PRO A 181 -0.38 15.00 -8.32
N LYS A 182 -1.52 15.07 -7.60
CA LYS A 182 -1.86 14.04 -6.61
C LYS A 182 -1.82 12.63 -7.17
N TYR A 183 -2.27 12.45 -8.40
CA TYR A 183 -2.18 11.20 -9.15
C TYR A 183 -1.36 11.42 -10.41
N HIS A 184 -0.43 10.51 -10.69
CA HIS A 184 0.27 10.44 -11.97
C HIS A 184 0.74 9.01 -12.27
N LEU A 185 1.21 8.79 -13.50
CA LEU A 185 1.83 7.53 -13.88
C LEU A 185 3.32 7.55 -13.54
N LEU A 186 3.85 6.40 -13.15
CA LEU A 186 5.28 6.17 -13.10
C LEU A 186 5.85 6.15 -14.52
N ASN A 187 7.07 6.66 -14.67
CA ASN A 187 7.80 6.48 -15.92
C ASN A 187 8.39 5.06 -16.03
N VAL A 188 8.93 4.70 -17.20
CA VAL A 188 9.45 3.35 -17.48
C VAL A 188 10.57 2.92 -16.51
N GLN A 189 11.45 3.84 -16.10
CA GLN A 189 12.52 3.51 -15.15
C GLN A 189 11.99 3.28 -13.74
N GLU A 190 11.01 4.08 -13.33
CA GLU A 190 10.35 3.95 -12.03
C GLU A 190 9.56 2.65 -11.90
N MET A 191 9.00 2.12 -12.99
CA MET A 191 8.31 0.82 -12.97
C MET A 191 9.27 -0.38 -12.87
N ARG A 192 10.56 -0.19 -13.17
CA ARG A 192 11.52 -1.28 -13.29
C ARG A 192 12.29 -1.49 -11.97
N PRO A 193 12.44 -2.73 -11.47
CA PRO A 193 13.27 -3.02 -10.31
C PRO A 193 14.71 -2.55 -10.46
N ALA A 194 15.30 -2.00 -9.40
CA ALA A 194 16.67 -1.47 -9.42
C ALA A 194 17.72 -2.52 -9.81
N HIS A 195 17.57 -3.76 -9.33
CA HIS A 195 18.47 -4.86 -9.69
C HIS A 195 18.40 -5.27 -11.16
N MET A 196 17.33 -4.87 -11.86
CA MET A 196 17.18 -5.05 -13.29
C MET A 196 17.62 -3.80 -14.06
N GLY A 197 18.14 -2.76 -13.41
CA GLY A 197 18.57 -1.50 -14.04
C GLY A 197 17.49 -0.42 -14.10
N GLY A 198 16.44 -0.51 -13.28
CA GLY A 198 15.46 0.56 -13.07
C GLY A 198 15.70 1.38 -11.80
N ASP A 199 14.65 2.05 -11.33
CA ASP A 199 14.70 2.96 -10.18
C ASP A 199 13.89 2.49 -8.96
N MET A 200 12.99 1.52 -9.12
CA MET A 200 12.22 0.97 -7.99
C MET A 200 13.17 0.29 -7.01
N THR A 201 13.14 0.69 -5.74
CA THR A 201 13.94 0.12 -4.65
C THR A 201 13.09 -0.62 -3.63
N PHE A 202 11.81 -0.23 -3.51
CA PHE A 202 10.86 -0.81 -2.58
C PHE A 202 9.45 -0.88 -3.18
N LEU A 203 8.75 -1.99 -2.94
CA LEU A 203 7.31 -2.14 -3.20
C LEU A 203 6.75 -3.13 -2.19
N ALA A 204 5.72 -2.76 -1.43
CA ALA A 204 5.15 -3.65 -0.40
C ALA A 204 3.62 -3.67 -0.42
N ALA A 205 3.08 -4.89 -0.32
CA ALA A 205 1.70 -5.15 0.06
C ALA A 205 1.60 -5.23 1.58
N VAL A 206 0.58 -4.58 2.15
CA VAL A 206 0.42 -4.42 3.59
C VAL A 206 -0.99 -4.88 3.99
N GLN A 207 -1.10 -5.49 5.16
CA GLN A 207 -2.38 -5.82 5.78
C GLN A 207 -2.42 -5.30 7.21
N THR A 208 -3.63 -5.00 7.69
CA THR A 208 -3.89 -4.66 9.08
C THR A 208 -4.89 -5.62 9.71
N THR A 209 -4.73 -5.89 11.01
CA THR A 209 -5.65 -6.71 11.82
C THR A 209 -5.92 -6.08 13.18
#